data_AF-A0AAU7A1P2-F1
#
_entry.id   AF-A0AAU7A1P2-F1
#
_cell.length_a   1.000
_cell.length_b   1.000
_cell.length_c   1.000
_cell.angle_alpha   90.00
_cell.angle_beta   90.00
_cell.angle_gamma   90.00
#
_symmetry.space_group_name_H-M   'P 1'
#
loop_
_entity.id
_entity.type
_entity.pdbx_description
1 polymer ?
#
loop_
_entity_poly.entity_id
_entity_poly.type
_entity_poly.pdbx_seq_one_letter_code
_entity_poly.pdbx_strand_id
1 'polypeptide(L)'
;MSWVPGRGRPVTMPYDFTPLRGRSVDPQARIAWLLRINRLAIAPGPAGQFLQMLRAQGCTLGPSTLCRYETGAERVPLAVVRAYEAALNLPAGHLVGVVCGIDRMFGPALAPEAPLPISRARLSEALGDWETRVPAGTMRGADWIQAADVITRPTGPVLLPSVLNGWVDQLLSEAMRSVHHALTTRMHAIGLLLADRDAGRILVDSVERVSSAQGARNCINIVAILGNSTDPVVLRWLVGLFERSDGEQQLGAAYGLLTSICRGTLPGDLVPAVTRAVMDAAGDGMDRGRPAFMLAQRMSAGLTQQVVARLGQYPAPTAVGARVQSPAALSSYRVAALRESGLDDPMLDRLLREALSPDFVERQHHALLMLAATPYRDVLADVAVKQMANPTEPYAAQAAAHVLIYLARPEQSRHLVELMVTSGNRYSLLQALANAGGVPDEVDLAALADDPALAPAAVFAAGMSNHPDLQWFQTNPSLAGSEVQCVATWWGRAGSRITDVAQASQSDRLVDVEQGARSDRLILAG
;
A
#
# COMPACT_ATOMS: atom_id res chain seq x y z
N MET A 1 -12.32 13.39 -1.20
CA MET A 1 -13.00 13.93 -2.39
C MET A 1 -14.37 13.28 -2.43
N SER A 2 -15.44 14.08 -2.45
CA SER A 2 -16.82 13.61 -2.58
C SER A 2 -17.29 13.73 -4.04
N TRP A 3 -18.31 12.96 -4.40
CA TRP A 3 -18.90 12.98 -5.74
C TRP A 3 -19.73 14.25 -5.96
N VAL A 4 -19.48 14.94 -7.07
CA VAL A 4 -20.32 16.05 -7.53
C VAL A 4 -21.42 15.49 -8.45
N PRO A 5 -22.71 15.83 -8.26
CA PRO A 5 -23.79 15.36 -9.13
C PRO A 5 -23.59 15.79 -10.59
N GLY A 6 -23.17 14.85 -11.45
CA GLY A 6 -22.90 15.10 -12.87
C GLY A 6 -24.10 14.83 -13.78
N ARG A 7 -24.35 15.73 -14.75
CA ARG A 7 -25.26 15.50 -15.89
C ARG A 7 -24.53 14.78 -17.03
N GLY A 8 -25.06 13.65 -17.47
CA GLY A 8 -24.65 12.94 -18.70
C GLY A 8 -23.86 11.65 -18.43
N ARG A 9 -24.36 10.52 -18.95
CA ARG A 9 -23.75 9.20 -18.80
C ARG A 9 -22.51 9.07 -19.70
N PRO A 10 -21.34 8.63 -19.20
CA PRO A 10 -20.21 8.30 -20.07
C PRO A 10 -20.56 7.15 -21.02
N VAL A 11 -20.14 7.22 -22.29
CA VAL A 11 -20.54 6.26 -23.34
C VAL A 11 -20.10 4.81 -23.01
N THR A 12 -18.93 4.63 -22.38
CA THR A 12 -18.42 3.35 -21.86
C THR A 12 -17.32 3.59 -20.84
N MET A 13 -17.32 2.86 -19.71
CA MET A 13 -16.24 2.87 -18.72
C MET A 13 -15.14 1.88 -19.11
N PRO A 14 -13.84 2.17 -18.86
CA PRO A 14 -12.77 1.20 -19.07
C PRO A 14 -13.01 -0.04 -18.24
N TYR A 15 -12.70 -1.21 -18.80
CA TYR A 15 -12.92 -2.49 -18.17
C TYR A 15 -11.77 -3.45 -18.48
N ASP A 16 -11.32 -4.19 -17.47
CA ASP A 16 -10.31 -5.23 -17.63
C ASP A 16 -11.01 -6.52 -18.10
N PHE A 17 -10.82 -6.84 -19.38
CA PHE A 17 -11.43 -7.99 -20.04
C PHE A 17 -10.68 -9.31 -19.80
N THR A 18 -9.54 -9.32 -19.09
CA THR A 18 -8.85 -10.59 -18.83
C THR A 18 -9.74 -11.51 -17.98
N PRO A 19 -9.65 -12.83 -18.11
CA PRO A 19 -10.46 -13.74 -17.29
C PRO A 19 -10.22 -13.52 -15.79
N LEU A 20 -11.29 -13.49 -14.98
CA LEU A 20 -11.19 -13.22 -13.54
C LEU A 20 -10.27 -14.20 -12.80
N ARG A 21 -10.24 -15.48 -13.23
CA ARG A 21 -9.29 -16.51 -12.74
C ARG A 21 -8.12 -16.77 -13.69
N GLY A 22 -7.94 -15.94 -14.71
CA GLY A 22 -6.79 -15.99 -15.61
C GLY A 22 -5.50 -15.66 -14.87
N ARG A 23 -4.35 -15.73 -15.55
CA ARG A 23 -3.03 -15.41 -14.96
C ARG A 23 -2.71 -13.92 -14.98
N SER A 24 -3.19 -13.20 -15.99
CA SER A 24 -2.95 -11.78 -16.19
C SER A 24 -4.13 -10.91 -15.78
N VAL A 25 -3.82 -9.64 -15.58
CA VAL A 25 -4.78 -8.54 -15.51
C VAL A 25 -4.42 -7.53 -16.61
N ASP A 26 -5.36 -6.71 -17.05
CA ASP A 26 -5.07 -5.58 -17.93
C ASP A 26 -4.68 -4.34 -17.10
N PRO A 27 -3.38 -4.04 -16.93
CA PRO A 27 -2.94 -2.86 -16.17
C PRO A 27 -3.35 -1.55 -16.86
N GLN A 28 -3.41 -1.52 -18.18
CA GLN A 28 -3.71 -0.31 -18.95
C GLN A 28 -5.18 0.10 -18.76
N ALA A 29 -6.11 -0.86 -18.84
CA ALA A 29 -7.52 -0.60 -18.55
C ALA A 29 -7.74 -0.13 -17.11
N ARG A 30 -7.02 -0.72 -16.13
CA ARG A 30 -7.07 -0.32 -14.71
C ARG A 30 -6.56 1.09 -14.48
N ILE A 31 -5.41 1.44 -15.08
CA ILE A 31 -4.85 2.79 -15.00
C ILE A 31 -5.80 3.80 -15.64
N ALA A 32 -6.33 3.51 -16.83
CA ALA A 32 -7.31 4.36 -17.51
C ALA A 32 -8.56 4.59 -16.67
N TRP A 33 -9.10 3.53 -16.04
CA TRP A 33 -10.22 3.62 -15.12
C TRP A 33 -9.90 4.52 -13.92
N LEU A 34 -8.74 4.34 -13.28
CA LEU A 34 -8.34 5.10 -12.10
C LEU A 34 -8.25 6.61 -12.38
N LEU A 35 -7.68 6.99 -13.52
CA LEU A 35 -7.59 8.40 -13.94
C LEU A 35 -8.98 8.97 -14.21
N ARG A 36 -9.78 8.23 -14.97
CA ARG A 36 -11.11 8.66 -15.38
C ARG A 36 -12.05 8.82 -14.18
N ILE A 37 -12.04 7.88 -13.24
CA ILE A 37 -12.96 7.92 -12.09
C ILE A 37 -12.64 9.09 -11.15
N ASN A 38 -11.35 9.40 -10.95
CA ASN A 38 -10.94 10.57 -10.20
C ASN A 38 -11.35 11.87 -10.90
N ARG A 39 -11.23 11.94 -12.24
CA ARG A 39 -11.74 13.08 -13.01
C ARG A 39 -13.26 13.22 -12.89
N LEU A 40 -14.01 12.13 -13.04
CA LEU A 40 -15.48 12.15 -13.03
C LEU A 40 -16.05 12.62 -11.68
N ALA A 41 -15.40 12.28 -10.56
CA ALA A 41 -15.90 12.66 -9.24
C ALA A 41 -15.89 14.17 -8.97
N ILE A 42 -14.95 14.92 -9.55
CA ILE A 42 -14.91 16.40 -9.42
C ILE A 42 -15.89 17.07 -10.40
N ALA A 43 -16.49 16.31 -11.33
CA ALA A 43 -17.36 16.78 -12.40
C ALA A 43 -16.84 18.09 -13.06
N PRO A 44 -15.63 18.10 -13.65
CA PRO A 44 -15.03 19.30 -14.23
C PRO A 44 -15.73 19.76 -15.52
N GLY A 45 -17.04 19.54 -15.66
CA GLY A 45 -17.83 19.82 -16.85
C GLY A 45 -17.46 18.97 -18.07
N PRO A 46 -17.75 19.45 -19.28
CA PRO A 46 -17.33 18.79 -20.52
C PRO A 46 -15.81 18.58 -20.58
N ALA A 47 -15.35 17.58 -21.33
CA ALA A 47 -13.92 17.25 -21.46
C ALA A 47 -13.01 18.47 -21.79
N GLY A 48 -13.55 19.47 -22.50
CA GLY A 48 -12.83 20.71 -22.82
C GLY A 48 -12.38 21.53 -21.60
N GLN A 49 -13.18 21.56 -20.52
CA GLN A 49 -12.80 22.26 -19.29
C GLN A 49 -11.65 21.57 -18.57
N PHE A 50 -11.70 20.23 -18.47
CA PHE A 50 -10.59 19.48 -17.89
C PHE A 50 -9.28 19.60 -18.70
N LEU A 51 -9.37 19.66 -20.04
CA LEU A 51 -8.21 19.95 -20.89
C LEU A 51 -7.59 21.33 -20.61
N GLN A 52 -8.39 22.34 -20.23
CA GLN A 52 -7.87 23.64 -19.81
C GLN A 52 -7.15 23.54 -18.47
N MET A 53 -7.68 22.75 -17.52
CA MET A 53 -7.01 22.50 -16.24
C MET A 53 -5.66 21.81 -16.44
N LEU A 54 -5.58 20.79 -17.30
CA LEU A 54 -4.32 20.14 -17.66
C LEU A 54 -3.33 21.11 -18.32
N ARG A 55 -3.81 21.97 -19.22
CA ARG A 55 -2.97 23.00 -19.86
C ARG A 55 -2.40 23.98 -18.85
N ALA A 56 -3.17 24.39 -17.84
CA ALA A 56 -2.70 25.25 -16.76
C ALA A 56 -1.55 24.60 -15.95
N GLN A 57 -1.48 23.27 -15.92
CA GLN A 57 -0.39 22.49 -15.31
C GLN A 57 0.72 22.13 -16.30
N GLY A 58 0.78 22.80 -17.47
CA GLY A 58 1.82 22.57 -18.49
C GLY A 58 1.62 21.30 -19.34
N CYS A 59 0.50 20.59 -19.20
CA CYS A 59 0.19 19.40 -19.98
C CYS A 59 -0.79 19.73 -21.11
N THR A 60 -0.29 19.81 -22.34
CA THR A 60 -1.14 20.10 -23.52
C THR A 60 -1.55 18.81 -24.21
N LEU A 61 -2.85 18.48 -24.15
CA LEU A 61 -3.45 17.31 -24.80
C LEU A 61 -4.62 17.72 -25.70
N GLY A 62 -4.86 16.96 -26.77
CA GLY A 62 -6.09 17.05 -27.56
C GLY A 62 -7.22 16.16 -26.99
N PRO A 63 -8.50 16.45 -27.31
CA PRO A 63 -9.64 15.63 -26.86
C PRO A 63 -9.52 14.14 -27.21
N SER A 64 -9.03 13.83 -28.42
CA SER A 64 -8.86 12.44 -28.86
C SER A 64 -7.80 11.70 -28.05
N THR A 65 -6.69 12.36 -27.69
CA THR A 65 -5.64 11.75 -26.86
C THR A 65 -6.13 11.50 -25.45
N LEU A 66 -6.84 12.48 -24.85
CA LEU A 66 -7.48 12.30 -23.55
C LEU A 66 -8.45 11.10 -23.58
N CYS A 67 -9.28 10.99 -24.62
CA CYS A 67 -10.20 9.87 -24.79
C CYS A 67 -9.46 8.52 -24.87
N ARG A 68 -8.36 8.42 -25.63
CA ARG A 68 -7.57 7.18 -25.73
C ARG A 68 -6.93 6.79 -24.39
N TYR A 69 -6.40 7.76 -23.63
CA TYR A 69 -5.89 7.52 -22.29
C TYR A 69 -7.00 7.05 -21.33
N GLU A 70 -8.16 7.70 -21.33
CA GLU A 70 -9.29 7.38 -20.45
C GLU A 70 -10.13 6.18 -20.88
N THR A 71 -9.84 5.59 -22.03
CA THR A 71 -10.42 4.31 -22.49
C THR A 71 -9.44 3.16 -22.37
N GLY A 72 -8.18 3.45 -22.06
CA GLY A 72 -7.11 2.45 -22.09
C GLY A 72 -6.74 2.04 -23.52
N ALA A 73 -7.13 2.79 -24.56
CA ALA A 73 -6.70 2.53 -25.93
C ALA A 73 -5.22 2.90 -26.17
N GLU A 74 -4.67 3.79 -25.34
CA GLU A 74 -3.26 4.20 -25.38
C GLU A 74 -2.68 4.23 -23.96
N ARG A 75 -1.40 3.88 -23.82
CA ARG A 75 -0.68 3.92 -22.54
C ARG A 75 -0.55 5.38 -22.10
N VAL A 76 -0.81 5.65 -20.82
CA VAL A 76 -0.72 7.00 -20.26
C VAL A 76 0.71 7.28 -19.78
N PRO A 77 1.39 8.33 -20.28
CA PRO A 77 2.69 8.75 -19.76
C PRO A 77 2.60 9.21 -18.30
N LEU A 78 3.66 9.04 -17.52
CA LEU A 78 3.65 9.38 -16.09
C LEU A 78 3.53 10.90 -15.87
N ALA A 79 4.10 11.71 -16.76
CA ALA A 79 3.93 13.17 -16.78
C ALA A 79 2.46 13.57 -16.90
N VAL A 80 1.65 12.80 -17.63
CA VAL A 80 0.20 13.03 -17.72
C VAL A 80 -0.48 12.65 -16.39
N VAL A 81 -0.08 11.55 -15.74
CA VAL A 81 -0.59 11.17 -14.42
C VAL A 81 -0.30 12.26 -13.37
N ARG A 82 0.93 12.82 -13.36
CA ARG A 82 1.29 13.95 -12.48
C ARG A 82 0.45 15.20 -12.77
N ALA A 83 0.19 15.48 -14.05
CA ALA A 83 -0.69 16.58 -14.44
C ALA A 83 -2.15 16.36 -13.99
N TYR A 84 -2.63 15.12 -13.98
CA TYR A 84 -3.92 14.76 -13.38
C TYR A 84 -3.94 15.05 -11.89
N GLU A 85 -2.90 14.63 -11.15
CA GLU A 85 -2.82 14.90 -9.71
C GLU A 85 -2.91 16.41 -9.43
N ALA A 86 -2.10 17.21 -10.12
CA ALA A 86 -2.10 18.66 -9.98
C ALA A 86 -3.43 19.30 -10.39
N ALA A 87 -4.02 18.89 -11.52
CA ALA A 87 -5.30 19.43 -11.99
C ALA A 87 -6.46 19.08 -11.04
N LEU A 88 -6.44 17.90 -10.42
CA LEU A 88 -7.46 17.43 -9.49
C LEU A 88 -7.18 17.83 -8.03
N ASN A 89 -6.13 18.61 -7.78
CA ASN A 89 -5.67 19.00 -6.44
C ASN A 89 -5.46 17.78 -5.51
N LEU A 90 -4.92 16.70 -6.08
CA LEU A 90 -4.52 15.51 -5.36
C LEU A 90 -3.10 15.69 -4.79
N PRO A 91 -2.76 15.03 -3.67
CA PRO A 91 -1.38 14.97 -3.20
C PRO A 91 -0.45 14.44 -4.29
N ALA A 92 0.71 15.07 -4.44
CA ALA A 92 1.71 14.63 -5.41
C ALA A 92 2.12 13.18 -5.11
N GLY A 93 2.08 12.33 -6.13
CA GLY A 93 2.40 10.91 -5.99
C GLY A 93 1.21 9.99 -5.69
N HIS A 94 0.03 10.52 -5.35
CA HIS A 94 -1.15 9.75 -4.97
C HIS A 94 -1.61 8.74 -6.04
N LEU A 95 -1.64 9.15 -7.30
CA LEU A 95 -1.95 8.30 -8.44
C LEU A 95 -0.69 7.63 -9.00
N VAL A 96 0.42 8.37 -9.08
CA VAL A 96 1.71 7.87 -9.59
C VAL A 96 2.15 6.61 -8.85
N GLY A 97 2.11 6.59 -7.52
CA GLY A 97 2.52 5.44 -6.72
C GLY A 97 1.70 4.18 -7.03
N VAL A 98 0.39 4.32 -7.19
CA VAL A 98 -0.53 3.21 -7.52
C VAL A 98 -0.35 2.74 -8.95
N VAL A 99 -0.26 3.67 -9.91
CA VAL A 99 -0.03 3.38 -11.33
C VAL A 99 1.29 2.62 -11.51
N CYS A 100 2.38 3.12 -10.92
CA CYS A 100 3.67 2.46 -10.98
C CYS A 100 3.67 1.12 -10.25
N GLY A 101 2.91 0.96 -9.16
CA GLY A 101 2.75 -0.32 -8.47
C GLY A 101 2.09 -1.38 -9.34
N ILE A 102 0.97 -1.06 -9.99
CA ILE A 102 0.27 -1.97 -10.90
C ILE A 102 1.13 -2.34 -12.09
N ASP A 103 1.76 -1.36 -12.71
CA ASP A 103 2.57 -1.59 -13.90
C ASP A 103 3.81 -2.44 -13.58
N ARG A 104 4.44 -2.25 -12.39
CA ARG A 104 5.51 -3.13 -11.93
C ARG A 104 5.06 -4.58 -11.73
N MET A 105 3.86 -4.80 -11.21
CA MET A 105 3.36 -6.16 -10.93
C MET A 105 2.81 -6.87 -12.17
N PHE A 106 2.09 -6.15 -13.03
CA PHE A 106 1.29 -6.74 -14.10
C PHE A 106 1.56 -6.16 -15.50
N GLY A 107 2.29 -5.06 -15.59
CA GLY A 107 2.63 -4.39 -16.84
C GLY A 107 4.00 -4.76 -17.39
N PRO A 108 4.35 -4.22 -18.56
CA PRO A 108 5.65 -4.43 -19.19
C PRO A 108 6.80 -3.67 -18.49
N ALA A 109 6.57 -3.13 -17.29
CA ALA A 109 7.32 -2.03 -16.67
C ALA A 109 7.20 -0.70 -17.46
N LEU A 110 7.05 0.42 -16.75
CA LEU A 110 7.00 1.75 -17.35
C LEU A 110 8.36 2.03 -17.96
N ALA A 111 8.37 2.35 -19.26
CA ALA A 111 9.57 2.85 -19.88
C ALA A 111 10.01 4.10 -19.11
N PRO A 112 11.32 4.26 -18.84
CA PRO A 112 11.82 5.48 -18.23
C PRO A 112 11.35 6.68 -19.05
N GLU A 113 10.79 7.69 -18.39
CA GLU A 113 10.49 8.94 -19.10
C GLU A 113 11.78 9.58 -19.58
N ALA A 114 11.73 10.26 -20.73
CA ALA A 114 12.84 11.08 -21.15
C ALA A 114 13.09 12.14 -20.06
N PRO A 115 14.28 12.16 -19.41
CA PRO A 115 14.50 13.05 -18.29
C PRO A 115 14.41 14.50 -18.76
N LEU A 116 13.61 15.30 -18.03
CA LEU A 116 13.60 16.74 -18.26
C LEU A 116 15.00 17.30 -17.90
N PRO A 117 15.59 18.15 -18.77
CA PRO A 117 16.87 18.79 -18.48
C PRO A 117 16.79 19.60 -17.18
N ILE A 118 17.64 19.27 -16.21
CA ILE A 118 17.82 20.07 -14.99
C ILE A 118 19.09 20.89 -15.13
N SER A 119 19.03 22.19 -14.86
CA SER A 119 20.23 23.02 -14.86
C SER A 119 21.14 22.63 -13.68
N ARG A 120 22.45 22.82 -13.82
CA ARG A 120 23.40 22.53 -12.73
C ARG A 120 23.10 23.30 -11.46
N ALA A 121 22.65 24.55 -11.57
CA ALA A 121 22.24 25.37 -10.42
C ALA A 121 21.05 24.75 -9.68
N ARG A 122 19.98 24.38 -10.39
CA ARG A 122 18.81 23.72 -9.80
C ARG A 122 19.14 22.36 -9.19
N LEU A 123 20.04 21.61 -9.82
CA LEU A 123 20.51 20.34 -9.27
C LEU A 123 21.27 20.55 -7.96
N SER A 124 22.17 21.54 -7.91
CA SER A 124 22.91 21.88 -6.69
C SER A 124 21.99 22.33 -5.56
N GLU A 125 20.98 23.15 -5.87
CA GLU A 125 19.95 23.59 -4.91
C GLU A 125 19.15 22.39 -4.38
N ALA A 126 18.68 21.50 -5.25
CA ALA A 126 17.92 20.31 -4.87
C ALA A 126 18.74 19.36 -4.00
N LEU A 127 20.01 19.11 -4.35
CA LEU A 127 20.91 18.26 -3.55
C LEU A 127 21.17 18.85 -2.16
N GLY A 128 21.39 20.16 -2.06
CA GLY A 128 21.58 20.83 -0.77
C GLY A 128 20.32 20.81 0.12
N ASP A 129 19.14 20.95 -0.48
CA ASP A 129 17.87 20.79 0.23
C ASP A 129 17.71 19.35 0.76
N TRP A 130 17.92 18.34 -0.08
CA TRP A 130 17.80 16.94 0.31
C TRP A 130 18.83 16.50 1.36
N GLU A 131 20.07 16.98 1.28
CA GLU A 131 21.11 16.71 2.29
C GLU A 131 20.67 17.17 3.69
N THR A 132 19.88 18.24 3.76
CA THR A 132 19.30 18.73 5.01
C THR A 132 18.04 17.94 5.42
N ARG A 133 17.14 17.68 4.45
CA ARG A 133 15.81 17.13 4.72
C ARG A 133 15.79 15.63 4.99
N VAL A 134 16.72 14.87 4.39
CA VAL A 134 16.80 13.42 4.55
C VAL A 134 17.11 13.05 6.00
N PRO A 135 18.20 13.53 6.66
CA PRO A 135 18.46 13.22 8.06
C PRO A 135 17.37 13.75 9.01
N ALA A 136 16.71 14.85 8.64
CA ALA A 136 15.61 15.42 9.42
C ALA A 136 14.30 14.62 9.30
N GLY A 137 14.20 13.64 8.40
CA GLY A 137 12.98 12.85 8.19
C GLY A 137 11.81 13.69 7.64
N THR A 138 12.09 14.75 6.89
CA THR A 138 11.07 15.69 6.36
C THR A 138 10.84 15.53 4.85
N MET A 139 11.45 14.50 4.25
CA MET A 139 11.19 14.11 2.87
C MET A 139 9.78 13.52 2.75
N ARG A 140 8.98 14.02 1.82
CA ARG A 140 7.71 13.40 1.45
C ARG A 140 7.97 12.37 0.34
N GLY A 141 7.00 11.52 0.08
CA GLY A 141 7.11 10.52 -0.98
C GLY A 141 7.38 11.11 -2.37
N ALA A 142 6.83 12.28 -2.69
CA ALA A 142 7.11 12.97 -3.95
C ALA A 142 8.57 13.45 -4.05
N ASP A 143 9.14 13.94 -2.93
CA ASP A 143 10.55 14.33 -2.86
C ASP A 143 11.45 13.10 -3.06
N TRP A 144 11.11 11.97 -2.44
CA TRP A 144 11.84 10.71 -2.61
C TRP A 144 11.82 10.20 -4.05
N ILE A 145 10.67 10.28 -4.72
CA ILE A 145 10.57 9.92 -6.15
C ILE A 145 11.47 10.84 -6.99
N GLN A 146 11.45 12.15 -6.72
CA GLN A 146 12.29 13.11 -7.44
C GLN A 146 13.78 12.85 -7.22
N ALA A 147 14.19 12.60 -5.97
CA ALA A 147 15.56 12.29 -5.62
C ALA A 147 16.03 11.00 -6.31
N ALA A 148 15.24 9.93 -6.22
CA ALA A 148 15.55 8.66 -6.86
C ALA A 148 15.63 8.80 -8.39
N ASP A 149 14.70 9.52 -9.02
CA ASP A 149 14.74 9.80 -10.46
C ASP A 149 16.00 10.59 -10.85
N VAL A 150 16.39 11.60 -10.07
CA VAL A 150 17.60 12.39 -10.37
C VAL A 150 18.88 11.55 -10.22
N ILE A 151 18.99 10.75 -9.17
CA ILE A 151 20.17 9.91 -8.87
C ILE A 151 20.36 8.83 -9.94
N THR A 152 19.28 8.21 -10.40
CA THR A 152 19.32 7.05 -11.31
C THR A 152 19.37 7.42 -12.79
N ARG A 153 19.43 8.72 -13.13
CA ARG A 153 19.63 9.16 -14.50
C ARG A 153 21.05 8.81 -14.98
N PRO A 154 21.24 8.46 -16.27
CA PRO A 154 22.57 8.23 -16.85
C PRO A 154 23.54 9.42 -16.70
N THR A 155 23.01 10.65 -16.63
CA THR A 155 23.77 11.88 -16.39
C THR A 155 23.47 12.47 -15.01
N GLY A 156 23.00 11.65 -14.07
CA GLY A 156 22.71 12.02 -12.70
C GLY A 156 23.98 12.36 -11.90
N PRO A 157 23.84 12.97 -10.72
CA PRO A 157 24.97 13.21 -9.83
C PRO A 157 25.51 11.89 -9.28
N VAL A 158 26.83 11.79 -9.16
CA VAL A 158 27.47 10.70 -8.41
C VAL A 158 27.56 11.11 -6.95
N LEU A 159 26.77 10.47 -6.10
CA LEU A 159 26.83 10.66 -4.65
C LEU A 159 27.95 9.81 -4.04
N LEU A 160 28.53 10.30 -2.94
CA LEU A 160 29.44 9.48 -2.14
C LEU A 160 28.67 8.26 -1.59
N PRO A 161 29.27 7.05 -1.56
CA PRO A 161 28.60 5.86 -1.06
C PRO A 161 28.02 6.02 0.35
N SER A 162 28.72 6.71 1.25
CA SER A 162 28.24 6.98 2.61
C SER A 162 26.93 7.78 2.64
N VAL A 163 26.81 8.78 1.76
CA VAL A 163 25.61 9.61 1.63
C VAL A 163 24.46 8.78 1.08
N LEU A 164 24.70 8.05 -0.01
CA LEU A 164 23.66 7.22 -0.64
C LEU A 164 23.18 6.11 0.30
N ASN A 165 24.07 5.45 1.05
CA ASN A 165 23.69 4.47 2.08
C ASN A 165 22.77 5.10 3.14
N GLY A 166 23.12 6.27 3.67
CA GLY A 166 22.28 6.97 4.66
C GLY A 166 20.91 7.34 4.11
N TRP A 167 20.83 7.76 2.84
CA TRP A 167 19.57 8.11 2.19
C TRP A 167 18.69 6.88 1.95
N VAL A 168 19.28 5.78 1.48
CA VAL A 168 18.60 4.50 1.28
C VAL A 168 18.06 3.96 2.59
N ASP A 169 18.84 4.00 3.67
CA ASP A 169 18.41 3.57 5.01
C ASP A 169 17.22 4.36 5.52
N GLN A 170 17.27 5.69 5.38
CA GLN A 170 16.18 6.55 5.79
C GLN A 170 14.92 6.24 4.98
N LEU A 171 15.04 6.10 3.65
CA LEU A 171 13.91 5.74 2.79
C LEU A 171 13.29 4.39 3.17
N LEU A 172 14.11 3.36 3.43
CA LEU A 172 13.64 2.04 3.86
C LEU A 172 12.96 2.10 5.23
N SER A 173 13.55 2.81 6.20
CA SER A 173 12.98 3.03 7.53
C SER A 173 11.63 3.74 7.46
N GLU A 174 11.51 4.77 6.62
CA GLU A 174 10.24 5.45 6.39
C GLU A 174 9.22 4.54 5.68
N ALA A 175 9.64 3.77 4.67
CA ALA A 175 8.76 2.88 3.91
C ALA A 175 8.10 1.80 4.80
N MET A 176 8.85 1.23 5.75
CA MET A 176 8.33 0.26 6.73
C MET A 176 7.24 0.83 7.64
N ARG A 177 7.18 2.15 7.80
CA ARG A 177 6.21 2.84 8.67
C ARG A 177 5.19 3.66 7.90
N SER A 178 5.27 3.63 6.58
CA SER A 178 4.40 4.42 5.71
C SER A 178 3.08 3.74 5.48
N VAL A 179 2.02 4.55 5.36
CA VAL A 179 0.67 4.07 5.04
C VAL A 179 0.10 4.74 3.80
N HIS A 180 -0.89 4.09 3.19
CA HIS A 180 -1.64 4.63 2.05
C HIS A 180 -0.72 5.17 0.94
N HIS A 181 -0.95 6.41 0.48
CA HIS A 181 -0.17 6.98 -0.61
C HIS A 181 1.31 7.18 -0.23
N ALA A 182 1.63 7.49 1.04
CA ALA A 182 3.00 7.63 1.53
C ALA A 182 3.81 6.33 1.38
N LEU A 183 3.14 5.19 1.52
CA LEU A 183 3.73 3.88 1.24
C LEU A 183 3.99 3.73 -0.26
N THR A 184 2.97 3.93 -1.09
CA THR A 184 3.09 3.68 -2.54
C THR A 184 4.14 4.57 -3.22
N THR A 185 4.32 5.81 -2.76
CA THR A 185 5.30 6.75 -3.30
C THR A 185 6.73 6.35 -2.93
N ARG A 186 6.97 5.97 -1.67
CA ARG A 186 8.28 5.46 -1.23
C ARG A 186 8.62 4.12 -1.88
N MET A 187 7.66 3.22 -2.00
CA MET A 187 7.86 1.97 -2.74
C MET A 187 8.18 2.22 -4.23
N HIS A 188 7.64 3.29 -4.82
CA HIS A 188 8.03 3.68 -6.17
C HIS A 188 9.47 4.22 -6.23
N ALA A 189 9.85 5.10 -5.30
CA ALA A 189 11.24 5.60 -5.20
C ALA A 189 12.25 4.47 -5.01
N ILE A 190 11.95 3.51 -4.11
CA ILE A 190 12.76 2.29 -3.94
C ILE A 190 12.85 1.50 -5.25
N GLY A 191 11.73 1.37 -5.98
CA GLY A 191 11.71 0.69 -7.27
C GLY A 191 12.59 1.36 -8.34
N LEU A 192 12.71 2.70 -8.33
CA LEU A 192 13.63 3.43 -9.22
C LEU A 192 15.08 3.13 -8.86
N LEU A 193 15.44 3.19 -7.58
CA LEU A 193 16.80 2.87 -7.10
C LEU A 193 17.17 1.41 -7.40
N LEU A 194 16.23 0.47 -7.25
CA LEU A 194 16.45 -0.94 -7.55
C LEU A 194 16.74 -1.21 -9.03
N ALA A 195 16.15 -0.40 -9.93
CA ALA A 195 16.33 -0.55 -11.37
C ALA A 195 17.71 -0.04 -11.85
N ASP A 196 18.34 0.85 -11.08
CA ASP A 196 19.70 1.30 -11.32
C ASP A 196 20.73 0.28 -10.80
N ARG A 197 21.82 0.08 -11.54
CA ARG A 197 22.81 -0.96 -11.20
C ARG A 197 23.56 -0.65 -9.91
N ASP A 198 24.01 0.60 -9.74
CA ASP A 198 24.89 0.96 -8.63
C ASP A 198 24.09 1.24 -7.35
N ALA A 199 22.99 1.99 -7.47
CA ALA A 199 22.06 2.21 -6.38
C ALA A 199 21.33 0.93 -5.97
N GLY A 200 21.00 0.04 -6.92
CA GLY A 200 20.33 -1.22 -6.66
C GLY A 200 21.13 -2.16 -5.78
N ARG A 201 22.46 -2.22 -5.94
CA ARG A 201 23.33 -3.01 -5.05
C ARG A 201 23.30 -2.47 -3.61
N ILE A 202 23.46 -1.16 -3.44
CA ILE A 202 23.39 -0.50 -2.12
C ILE A 202 22.02 -0.74 -1.47
N LEU A 203 20.96 -0.67 -2.27
CA LEU A 203 19.60 -0.94 -1.82
C LEU A 203 19.42 -2.38 -1.31
N VAL A 204 19.90 -3.38 -2.05
CA VAL A 204 19.81 -4.80 -1.64
C VAL A 204 20.53 -5.02 -0.30
N ASP A 205 21.77 -4.53 -0.17
CA ASP A 205 22.55 -4.64 1.07
C ASP A 205 21.83 -3.95 2.25
N SER A 206 21.20 -2.81 1.99
CA SER A 206 20.45 -2.06 3.01
C SER A 206 19.14 -2.75 3.38
N VAL A 207 18.42 -3.37 2.44
CA VAL A 207 17.22 -4.17 2.73
C VAL A 207 17.57 -5.33 3.65
N GLU A 208 18.65 -6.07 3.39
CA GLU A 208 19.10 -7.16 4.25
C GLU A 208 19.39 -6.66 5.67
N ARG A 209 20.17 -5.59 5.80
CA ARG A 209 20.53 -5.01 7.11
C ARG A 209 19.31 -4.50 7.88
N VAL A 210 18.44 -3.72 7.24
CA VAL A 210 17.27 -3.11 7.88
C VAL A 210 16.24 -4.17 8.26
N SER A 211 15.98 -5.14 7.37
CA SER A 211 15.02 -6.22 7.66
C SER A 211 15.50 -7.22 8.71
N SER A 212 16.81 -7.33 8.91
CA SER A 212 17.44 -8.19 9.93
C SER A 212 17.68 -7.48 11.27
N ALA A 213 17.36 -6.19 11.38
CA ALA A 213 17.52 -5.46 12.64
C ALA A 213 16.60 -6.04 13.72
N GLN A 214 17.12 -6.16 14.95
CA GLN A 214 16.37 -6.73 16.07
C GLN A 214 15.07 -5.96 16.32
N GLY A 215 13.95 -6.68 16.31
CA GLY A 215 12.61 -6.11 16.50
C GLY A 215 12.04 -5.37 15.29
N ALA A 216 12.71 -5.38 14.14
CA ALA A 216 12.19 -4.79 12.92
C ALA A 216 10.82 -5.38 12.54
N ARG A 217 9.89 -4.52 12.14
CA ARG A 217 8.53 -4.87 11.70
C ARG A 217 8.16 -4.20 10.40
N ASN A 218 7.13 -4.72 9.74
CA ASN A 218 6.64 -4.30 8.43
C ASN A 218 7.70 -4.42 7.32
N CYS A 219 8.58 -5.41 7.40
CA CYS A 219 9.61 -5.58 6.38
C CYS A 219 9.08 -6.22 5.08
N ILE A 220 7.84 -6.73 5.07
CA ILE A 220 7.21 -7.42 3.94
C ILE A 220 7.38 -6.63 2.63
N ASN A 221 7.00 -5.35 2.62
CA ASN A 221 7.02 -4.53 1.40
C ASN A 221 8.44 -4.27 0.89
N ILE A 222 9.38 -3.97 1.77
CA ILE A 222 10.77 -3.66 1.38
C ILE A 222 11.56 -4.91 0.97
N VAL A 223 11.17 -6.10 1.43
CA VAL A 223 11.73 -7.37 0.93
C VAL A 223 11.06 -7.75 -0.39
N ALA A 224 9.73 -7.64 -0.48
CA ALA A 224 8.96 -8.00 -1.67
C ALA A 224 9.35 -7.19 -2.91
N ILE A 225 9.75 -5.93 -2.73
CA ILE A 225 10.17 -5.06 -3.84
C ILE A 225 11.32 -5.65 -4.66
N LEU A 226 12.20 -6.44 -4.03
CA LEU A 226 13.37 -7.05 -4.66
C LEU A 226 12.99 -8.06 -5.75
N GLY A 227 11.76 -8.59 -5.72
CA GLY A 227 11.22 -9.44 -6.79
C GLY A 227 11.06 -8.73 -8.14
N ASN A 228 11.19 -7.39 -8.16
CA ASN A 228 11.24 -6.61 -9.40
C ASN A 228 12.62 -6.60 -10.06
N SER A 229 13.66 -7.07 -9.37
CA SER A 229 14.99 -7.19 -9.95
C SER A 229 15.03 -8.25 -11.05
N THR A 230 15.83 -8.00 -12.07
CA THR A 230 16.17 -8.99 -13.11
C THR A 230 17.50 -9.67 -12.84
N ASP A 231 18.21 -9.27 -11.77
CA ASP A 231 19.48 -9.88 -11.37
C ASP A 231 19.25 -11.26 -10.73
N PRO A 232 19.75 -12.35 -11.33
CA PRO A 232 19.61 -13.69 -10.77
C PRO A 232 20.25 -13.85 -9.37
N VAL A 233 21.24 -13.01 -9.01
CA VAL A 233 21.85 -13.03 -7.67
C VAL A 233 20.83 -12.59 -6.61
N VAL A 234 20.10 -11.51 -6.85
CA VAL A 234 19.05 -11.01 -5.95
C VAL A 234 17.91 -12.02 -5.84
N LEU A 235 17.50 -12.63 -6.96
CA LEU A 235 16.45 -13.65 -6.93
C LEU A 235 16.89 -14.92 -6.19
N ARG A 236 18.16 -15.35 -6.32
CA ARG A 236 18.71 -16.46 -5.51
C ARG A 236 18.73 -16.13 -4.02
N TRP A 237 19.09 -14.90 -3.66
CA TRP A 237 19.03 -14.44 -2.28
C TRP A 237 17.58 -14.49 -1.74
N LEU A 238 16.58 -14.08 -2.52
CA LEU A 238 15.16 -14.19 -2.13
C LEU A 238 14.72 -15.64 -1.91
N VAL A 239 15.16 -16.59 -2.76
CA VAL A 239 14.90 -18.02 -2.54
C VAL A 239 15.51 -18.49 -1.22
N GLY A 240 16.78 -18.14 -0.96
CA GLY A 240 17.45 -18.50 0.28
C GLY A 240 16.83 -17.84 1.52
N LEU A 241 16.34 -16.60 1.40
CA LEU A 241 15.61 -15.92 2.49
C LEU A 241 14.27 -16.62 2.76
N PHE A 242 13.51 -16.98 1.72
CA PHE A 242 12.27 -17.73 1.86
C PHE A 242 12.47 -19.09 2.55
N GLU A 243 13.58 -19.78 2.22
CA GLU A 243 13.94 -21.08 2.78
C GLU A 243 14.38 -21.02 4.25
N ARG A 244 15.08 -19.96 4.66
CA ARG A 244 15.70 -19.87 6.00
C ARG A 244 14.94 -19.03 7.01
N SER A 245 14.06 -18.14 6.55
CA SER A 245 13.29 -17.26 7.42
C SER A 245 11.86 -17.77 7.66
N ASP A 246 11.20 -17.14 8.63
CA ASP A 246 9.79 -17.26 8.96
C ASP A 246 9.12 -15.86 8.98
N GLY A 247 7.85 -15.81 9.39
CA GLY A 247 7.12 -14.56 9.63
C GLY A 247 7.13 -13.58 8.46
N GLU A 248 7.39 -12.30 8.78
CA GLU A 248 7.35 -11.21 7.81
C GLU A 248 8.44 -11.29 6.73
N GLN A 249 9.64 -11.77 7.07
CA GLN A 249 10.74 -11.90 6.11
C GLN A 249 10.42 -12.98 5.08
N GLN A 250 9.95 -14.15 5.53
CA GLN A 250 9.52 -15.22 4.63
C GLN A 250 8.36 -14.76 3.75
N LEU A 251 7.38 -14.07 4.33
CA LEU A 251 6.23 -13.57 3.57
C LEU A 251 6.65 -12.51 2.53
N GLY A 252 7.56 -11.59 2.90
CA GLY A 252 8.15 -10.63 1.97
C GLY A 252 8.91 -11.31 0.84
N ALA A 253 9.73 -12.33 1.15
CA ALA A 253 10.44 -13.11 0.15
C ALA A 253 9.47 -13.82 -0.81
N ALA A 254 8.39 -14.39 -0.27
CA ALA A 254 7.36 -15.04 -1.04
C ALA A 254 6.61 -14.06 -1.97
N TYR A 255 6.27 -12.85 -1.50
CA TYR A 255 5.69 -11.81 -2.38
C TYR A 255 6.67 -11.35 -3.48
N GLY A 256 7.97 -11.28 -3.18
CA GLY A 256 9.00 -10.99 -4.18
C GLY A 256 9.05 -12.08 -5.26
N LEU A 257 9.14 -13.34 -4.87
CA LEU A 257 9.13 -14.48 -5.81
C LEU A 257 7.81 -14.55 -6.60
N LEU A 258 6.68 -14.28 -5.94
CA LEU A 258 5.36 -14.20 -6.57
C LEU A 258 5.34 -13.15 -7.68
N THR A 259 5.97 -11.99 -7.45
CA THR A 259 6.12 -10.94 -8.47
C THR A 259 6.85 -11.46 -9.70
N SER A 260 8.02 -12.09 -9.53
CA SER A 260 8.80 -12.64 -10.65
C SER A 260 8.06 -13.77 -11.39
N ILE A 261 7.30 -14.60 -10.66
CA ILE A 261 6.47 -15.67 -11.25
C ILE A 261 5.32 -15.08 -12.08
N CYS A 262 4.57 -14.13 -11.53
CA CYS A 262 3.44 -13.51 -12.21
C CYS A 262 3.87 -12.72 -13.46
N ARG A 263 5.05 -12.11 -13.43
CA ARG A 263 5.63 -11.41 -14.58
C ARG A 263 6.29 -12.35 -15.60
N GLY A 264 6.50 -13.61 -15.26
CA GLY A 264 7.26 -14.55 -16.08
C GLY A 264 8.75 -14.19 -16.20
N THR A 265 9.31 -13.47 -15.22
CA THR A 265 10.71 -13.05 -15.18
C THR A 265 11.57 -13.93 -14.27
N LEU A 266 10.99 -14.92 -13.58
CA LEU A 266 11.74 -15.89 -12.79
C LEU A 266 12.64 -16.74 -13.73
N PRO A 267 13.97 -16.73 -13.55
CA PRO A 267 14.88 -17.55 -14.34
C PRO A 267 14.55 -19.05 -14.22
N GLY A 268 14.59 -19.76 -15.35
CA GLY A 268 14.20 -21.17 -15.41
C GLY A 268 15.06 -22.10 -14.53
N ASP A 269 16.34 -21.76 -14.32
CA ASP A 269 17.27 -22.47 -13.45
C ASP A 269 16.93 -22.32 -11.96
N LEU A 270 16.15 -21.30 -11.57
CA LEU A 270 15.69 -21.10 -10.19
C LEU A 270 14.36 -21.82 -9.88
N VAL A 271 13.60 -22.25 -10.89
CA VAL A 271 12.32 -22.95 -10.68
C VAL A 271 12.48 -24.21 -9.81
N PRO A 272 13.49 -25.07 -9.98
CA PRO A 272 13.71 -26.22 -9.09
C PRO A 272 14.02 -25.82 -7.65
N ALA A 273 14.78 -24.74 -7.45
CA ALA A 273 15.13 -24.25 -6.11
C ALA A 273 13.90 -23.69 -5.37
N VAL A 274 13.07 -22.88 -6.06
CA VAL A 274 11.79 -22.39 -5.51
C VAL A 274 10.87 -23.56 -5.19
N THR A 275 10.75 -24.54 -6.08
CA THR A 275 9.89 -25.72 -5.87
C THR A 275 10.30 -26.49 -4.61
N ARG A 276 11.60 -26.70 -4.40
CA ARG A 276 12.12 -27.36 -3.20
C ARG A 276 11.79 -26.57 -1.94
N ALA A 277 12.13 -25.27 -1.93
CA ALA A 277 11.88 -24.40 -0.78
C ALA A 277 10.38 -24.32 -0.42
N VAL A 278 9.49 -24.31 -1.42
CA VAL A 278 8.04 -24.38 -1.23
C VAL A 278 7.62 -25.69 -0.55
N MET A 279 8.17 -26.83 -0.98
CA MET A 279 7.84 -28.13 -0.38
C MET A 279 8.40 -28.30 1.03
N ASP A 280 9.59 -27.76 1.29
CA ASP A 280 10.22 -27.77 2.61
C ASP A 280 9.41 -26.91 3.59
N ALA A 281 9.09 -25.66 3.21
CA ALA A 281 8.25 -24.77 4.00
C ALA A 281 6.84 -25.35 4.27
N ALA A 282 6.26 -26.10 3.32
CA ALA A 282 5.01 -26.81 3.54
C ALA A 282 5.14 -28.00 4.51
N GLY A 283 6.33 -28.61 4.62
CA GLY A 283 6.63 -29.67 5.58
C GLY A 283 6.75 -29.18 7.03
N ASP A 284 7.05 -27.90 7.22
CA ASP A 284 7.32 -27.29 8.53
C ASP A 284 6.06 -26.73 9.22
N GLY A 285 4.88 -26.90 8.62
CA GLY A 285 3.59 -26.54 9.21
C GLY A 285 2.92 -25.33 8.57
N MET A 286 1.80 -24.90 9.16
CA MET A 286 0.89 -23.92 8.52
C MET A 286 1.46 -22.52 8.38
N ASP A 287 2.27 -22.07 9.34
CA ASP A 287 2.78 -20.70 9.35
C ASP A 287 3.72 -20.47 8.15
N ARG A 288 4.61 -21.44 7.89
CA ARG A 288 5.49 -21.44 6.71
C ARG A 288 4.79 -21.95 5.43
N GLY A 289 3.81 -22.83 5.60
CA GLY A 289 3.04 -23.43 4.52
C GLY A 289 2.10 -22.48 3.77
N ARG A 290 1.59 -21.43 4.43
CA ARG A 290 0.72 -20.42 3.79
C ARG A 290 1.44 -19.65 2.68
N PRO A 291 2.62 -19.04 2.93
CA PRO A 291 3.47 -18.47 1.86
C PRO A 291 3.82 -19.49 0.76
N ALA A 292 4.12 -20.74 1.13
CA ALA A 292 4.43 -21.80 0.17
C ALA A 292 3.23 -22.12 -0.76
N PHE A 293 2.02 -22.21 -0.20
CA PHE A 293 0.79 -22.42 -0.94
C PHE A 293 0.51 -21.28 -1.93
N MET A 294 0.70 -20.03 -1.51
CA MET A 294 0.58 -18.86 -2.38
C MET A 294 1.48 -18.95 -3.62
N LEU A 295 2.75 -19.32 -3.45
CA LEU A 295 3.68 -19.52 -4.57
C LEU A 295 3.25 -20.68 -5.47
N ALA A 296 2.90 -21.82 -4.86
CA ALA A 296 2.49 -23.02 -5.57
C ALA A 296 1.31 -22.78 -6.51
N GLN A 297 0.32 -21.98 -6.06
CA GLN A 297 -0.86 -21.60 -6.85
C GLN A 297 -0.51 -20.87 -8.15
N ARG A 298 0.62 -20.16 -8.20
CA ARG A 298 1.07 -19.45 -9.41
C ARG A 298 2.03 -20.26 -10.27
N MET A 299 2.73 -21.22 -9.69
CA MET A 299 3.65 -22.08 -10.42
C MET A 299 2.92 -23.18 -11.17
N SER A 300 2.13 -24.02 -10.49
CA SER A 300 1.37 -25.10 -11.14
C SER A 300 0.28 -25.72 -10.26
N ALA A 301 -0.75 -26.28 -10.89
CA ALA A 301 -1.79 -27.04 -10.18
C ALA A 301 -1.20 -28.28 -9.47
N GLY A 302 -0.23 -28.97 -10.09
CA GLY A 302 0.42 -30.13 -9.51
C GLY A 302 1.22 -29.81 -8.24
N LEU A 303 1.97 -28.70 -8.24
CA LEU A 303 2.68 -28.25 -7.03
C LEU A 303 1.69 -27.82 -5.93
N THR A 304 0.59 -27.17 -6.31
CA THR A 304 -0.48 -26.80 -5.36
C THR A 304 -1.04 -28.03 -4.66
N GLN A 305 -1.35 -29.09 -5.41
CA GLN A 305 -1.84 -30.35 -4.84
C GLN A 305 -0.83 -30.99 -3.88
N GLN A 306 0.46 -30.97 -4.24
CA GLN A 306 1.53 -31.49 -3.37
C GLN A 306 1.65 -30.70 -2.06
N VAL A 307 1.60 -29.37 -2.11
CA VAL A 307 1.63 -28.52 -0.91
C VAL A 307 0.42 -28.77 -0.03
N VAL A 308 -0.78 -28.85 -0.58
CA VAL A 308 -2.01 -29.17 0.19
C VAL A 308 -1.92 -30.55 0.83
N ALA A 309 -1.44 -31.56 0.09
CA ALA A 309 -1.23 -32.90 0.62
C ALA A 309 -0.20 -32.92 1.75
N ARG A 310 0.89 -32.14 1.63
CA ARG A 310 1.93 -32.02 2.64
C ARG A 310 1.43 -31.35 3.92
N LEU A 311 0.61 -30.31 3.78
CA LEU A 311 0.00 -29.59 4.90
C LEU A 311 -1.13 -30.37 5.57
N GLY A 312 -1.69 -31.39 4.91
CA GLY A 312 -2.83 -32.16 5.41
C GLY A 312 -4.15 -31.41 5.43
N GLN A 313 -4.16 -30.12 5.07
CA GLN A 313 -5.34 -29.27 4.99
C GLN A 313 -5.18 -28.15 3.96
N TYR A 314 -6.31 -27.60 3.52
CA TYR A 314 -6.32 -26.51 2.54
C TYR A 314 -6.03 -25.16 3.24
N PRO A 315 -4.95 -24.42 2.91
CA PRO A 315 -4.51 -23.29 3.73
C PRO A 315 -5.32 -22.01 3.60
N ALA A 316 -6.11 -21.89 2.53
CA ALA A 316 -6.92 -20.71 2.25
C ALA A 316 -8.38 -20.91 2.72
N PRO A 317 -9.11 -19.82 3.02
CA PRO A 317 -10.52 -19.92 3.42
C PRO A 317 -11.37 -20.66 2.38
N THR A 318 -12.16 -21.62 2.84
CA THR A 318 -13.10 -22.41 2.02
C THR A 318 -14.56 -22.00 2.23
N ALA A 319 -14.80 -21.03 3.12
CA ALA A 319 -16.13 -20.53 3.43
C ALA A 319 -16.84 -19.96 2.19
N VAL A 320 -18.18 -20.04 2.21
CA VAL A 320 -19.02 -19.37 1.22
C VAL A 320 -18.71 -17.89 1.20
N GLY A 321 -18.57 -17.32 0.00
CA GLY A 321 -18.20 -15.92 -0.18
C GLY A 321 -16.68 -15.64 -0.14
N ALA A 322 -15.81 -16.66 0.00
CA ALA A 322 -14.37 -16.46 -0.16
C ALA A 322 -13.91 -16.41 -1.62
N ARG A 323 -14.71 -16.92 -2.58
CA ARG A 323 -14.26 -17.06 -3.98
C ARG A 323 -14.43 -15.78 -4.78
N VAL A 324 -13.46 -15.47 -5.64
CA VAL A 324 -13.45 -14.25 -6.46
C VAL A 324 -14.69 -14.12 -7.38
N GLN A 325 -15.30 -15.24 -7.81
CA GLN A 325 -16.50 -15.23 -8.66
C GLN A 325 -17.78 -14.79 -7.94
N SER A 326 -17.83 -14.90 -6.61
CA SER A 326 -18.98 -14.48 -5.82
C SER A 326 -18.54 -14.21 -4.38
N PRO A 327 -17.78 -13.15 -4.14
CA PRO A 327 -17.30 -12.83 -2.81
C PRO A 327 -18.45 -12.32 -1.93
N ALA A 328 -18.30 -12.53 -0.62
CA ALA A 328 -19.30 -12.15 0.37
C ALA A 328 -19.59 -10.64 0.32
N ALA A 329 -20.86 -10.29 0.50
CA ALA A 329 -21.34 -8.91 0.58
C ALA A 329 -21.02 -8.01 -0.63
N LEU A 330 -20.57 -8.55 -1.78
CA LEU A 330 -20.23 -7.78 -2.97
C LEU A 330 -21.37 -6.82 -3.39
N SER A 331 -22.62 -7.26 -3.32
CA SER A 331 -23.79 -6.44 -3.66
C SER A 331 -23.89 -5.18 -2.78
N SER A 332 -23.60 -5.28 -1.49
CA SER A 332 -23.66 -4.15 -0.54
C SER A 332 -22.68 -3.05 -0.94
N TYR A 333 -21.44 -3.42 -1.29
CA TYR A 333 -20.43 -2.48 -1.76
C TYR A 333 -20.83 -1.82 -3.09
N ARG A 334 -21.35 -2.60 -4.05
CA ARG A 334 -21.79 -2.07 -5.34
C ARG A 334 -22.96 -1.11 -5.23
N VAL A 335 -23.97 -1.45 -4.43
CA VAL A 335 -25.15 -0.61 -4.22
C VAL A 335 -24.75 0.70 -3.55
N ALA A 336 -23.86 0.67 -2.56
CA ALA A 336 -23.38 1.88 -1.91
C ALA A 336 -22.59 2.77 -2.87
N ALA A 337 -21.68 2.19 -3.67
CA ALA A 337 -20.92 2.95 -4.66
C ALA A 337 -21.80 3.54 -5.77
N LEU A 338 -22.78 2.77 -6.28
CA LEU A 338 -23.74 3.27 -7.28
C LEU A 338 -24.59 4.41 -6.71
N ARG A 339 -25.01 4.33 -5.45
CA ARG A 339 -25.77 5.40 -4.79
C ARG A 339 -24.94 6.67 -4.64
N GLU A 340 -23.66 6.51 -4.34
CA GLU A 340 -22.73 7.61 -4.13
C GLU A 340 -22.33 8.30 -5.46
N SER A 341 -22.00 7.53 -6.50
CA SER A 341 -21.51 8.08 -7.77
C SER A 341 -22.58 8.26 -8.85
N GLY A 342 -23.69 7.54 -8.77
CA GLY A 342 -24.66 7.40 -9.86
C GLY A 342 -24.15 6.57 -11.05
N LEU A 343 -22.99 5.93 -10.93
CA LEU A 343 -22.35 5.18 -12.02
C LEU A 343 -22.49 3.66 -11.81
N ASP A 344 -22.97 2.97 -12.85
CA ASP A 344 -22.82 1.52 -12.96
C ASP A 344 -21.41 1.21 -13.49
N ASP A 345 -20.51 0.86 -12.58
CA ASP A 345 -19.08 0.76 -12.81
C ASP A 345 -18.61 -0.72 -12.82
N PRO A 346 -18.40 -1.33 -14.00
CA PRO A 346 -18.02 -2.73 -14.09
C PRO A 346 -16.57 -2.98 -13.63
N MET A 347 -15.68 -2.00 -13.73
CA MET A 347 -14.32 -2.15 -13.22
C MET A 347 -14.32 -2.12 -11.69
N LEU A 348 -15.15 -1.28 -11.07
CA LEU A 348 -15.35 -1.30 -9.63
C LEU A 348 -15.85 -2.66 -9.14
N ASP A 349 -16.86 -3.26 -9.79
CA ASP A 349 -17.34 -4.62 -9.48
C ASP A 349 -16.18 -5.63 -9.53
N ARG A 350 -15.34 -5.56 -10.57
CA ARG A 350 -14.16 -6.41 -10.71
C ARG A 350 -13.13 -6.22 -9.59
N LEU A 351 -12.78 -4.97 -9.26
CA LEU A 351 -11.82 -4.68 -8.19
C LEU A 351 -12.36 -5.08 -6.82
N LEU A 352 -13.65 -4.91 -6.56
CA LEU A 352 -14.30 -5.40 -5.34
C LEU A 352 -14.24 -6.93 -5.24
N ARG A 353 -14.41 -7.64 -6.36
CA ARG A 353 -14.27 -9.10 -6.38
C ARG A 353 -12.87 -9.55 -5.96
N GLU A 354 -11.86 -8.88 -6.46
CA GLU A 354 -10.46 -9.17 -6.13
C GLU A 354 -10.12 -8.73 -4.69
N ALA A 355 -10.61 -7.58 -4.24
CA ALA A 355 -10.39 -7.06 -2.90
C ALA A 355 -11.02 -7.91 -1.79
N LEU A 356 -12.22 -8.46 -2.04
CA LEU A 356 -13.00 -9.23 -1.08
C LEU A 356 -12.66 -10.74 -1.10
N SER A 357 -11.73 -11.19 -1.94
CA SER A 357 -11.37 -12.60 -2.07
C SER A 357 -9.88 -12.83 -1.75
N PRO A 358 -9.52 -13.90 -1.02
CA PRO A 358 -8.15 -14.28 -0.78
C PRO A 358 -7.60 -15.20 -1.90
N ASP A 359 -8.36 -15.46 -2.98
CA ASP A 359 -7.94 -16.39 -4.04
C ASP A 359 -6.60 -15.96 -4.68
N PHE A 360 -6.35 -14.64 -4.77
CA PHE A 360 -5.18 -14.04 -5.43
C PHE A 360 -4.66 -12.83 -4.65
N VAL A 361 -3.78 -13.07 -3.68
CA VAL A 361 -3.32 -12.04 -2.73
C VAL A 361 -2.67 -10.82 -3.40
N GLU A 362 -1.96 -11.01 -4.51
CA GLU A 362 -1.35 -9.91 -5.25
C GLU A 362 -2.41 -9.03 -5.92
N ARG A 363 -3.50 -9.62 -6.40
CA ARG A 363 -4.61 -8.86 -6.99
C ARG A 363 -5.42 -8.18 -5.90
N GLN A 364 -5.64 -8.86 -4.78
CA GLN A 364 -6.29 -8.28 -3.61
C GLN A 364 -5.55 -7.02 -3.14
N HIS A 365 -4.23 -7.10 -2.95
CA HIS A 365 -3.39 -5.97 -2.57
C HIS A 365 -3.52 -4.79 -3.55
N HIS A 366 -3.32 -5.03 -4.85
CA HIS A 366 -3.37 -3.95 -5.84
C HIS A 366 -4.79 -3.41 -6.04
N ALA A 367 -5.83 -4.24 -5.97
CA ALA A 367 -7.22 -3.76 -6.01
C ALA A 367 -7.52 -2.85 -4.83
N LEU A 368 -7.09 -3.20 -3.62
CA LEU A 368 -7.27 -2.36 -2.43
C LEU A 368 -6.51 -1.03 -2.53
N LEU A 369 -5.27 -1.04 -3.05
CA LEU A 369 -4.52 0.20 -3.31
C LEU A 369 -5.23 1.09 -4.34
N MET A 370 -5.79 0.50 -5.41
CA MET A 370 -6.59 1.26 -6.38
C MET A 370 -7.83 1.87 -5.74
N LEU A 371 -8.61 1.07 -5.02
CA LEU A 371 -9.83 1.54 -4.34
C LEU A 371 -9.52 2.64 -3.34
N ALA A 372 -8.41 2.52 -2.59
CA ALA A 372 -7.94 3.54 -1.66
C ALA A 372 -7.52 4.85 -2.35
N ALA A 373 -7.12 4.80 -3.63
CA ALA A 373 -6.80 5.97 -4.45
C ALA A 373 -8.00 6.55 -5.21
N THR A 374 -9.20 5.99 -5.03
CA THR A 374 -10.43 6.46 -5.68
C THR A 374 -11.32 7.30 -4.75
N PRO A 375 -12.25 8.09 -5.34
CA PRO A 375 -13.33 8.75 -4.60
C PRO A 375 -14.33 7.78 -3.95
N TYR A 376 -14.27 6.47 -4.24
CA TYR A 376 -15.12 5.47 -3.59
C TYR A 376 -14.61 5.06 -2.20
N ARG A 377 -13.38 5.41 -1.83
CA ARG A 377 -12.73 4.93 -0.60
C ARG A 377 -13.62 5.01 0.64
N ASP A 378 -14.23 6.17 0.87
CA ASP A 378 -14.94 6.46 2.13
C ASP A 378 -16.23 5.65 2.22
N VAL A 379 -17.04 5.65 1.15
CA VAL A 379 -18.28 4.86 1.10
C VAL A 379 -18.00 3.35 1.21
N LEU A 380 -16.90 2.86 0.65
CA LEU A 380 -16.51 1.46 0.74
C LEU A 380 -16.01 1.11 2.16
N ALA A 381 -15.28 2.00 2.82
CA ALA A 381 -14.88 1.83 4.22
C ALA A 381 -16.12 1.76 5.15
N ASP A 382 -17.11 2.62 4.93
CA ASP A 382 -18.35 2.60 5.72
C ASP A 382 -19.16 1.32 5.53
N VAL A 383 -19.18 0.76 4.31
CA VAL A 383 -19.78 -0.56 4.08
C VAL A 383 -19.01 -1.64 4.82
N ALA A 384 -17.67 -1.60 4.80
CA ALA A 384 -16.86 -2.58 5.52
C ALA A 384 -17.09 -2.53 7.04
N VAL A 385 -17.20 -1.34 7.64
CA VAL A 385 -17.61 -1.16 9.05
C VAL A 385 -18.95 -1.87 9.31
N LYS A 386 -19.96 -1.66 8.46
CA LYS A 386 -21.28 -2.29 8.59
C LYS A 386 -21.21 -3.82 8.46
N GLN A 387 -20.41 -4.35 7.53
CA GLN A 387 -20.26 -5.79 7.33
C GLN A 387 -19.53 -6.48 8.49
N MET A 388 -18.64 -5.78 9.20
CA MET A 388 -18.06 -6.31 10.42
C MET A 388 -19.01 -6.25 11.61
N ALA A 389 -19.81 -5.19 11.73
CA ALA A 389 -20.78 -5.06 12.81
C ALA A 389 -21.88 -6.13 12.73
N ASN A 390 -22.36 -6.40 11.51
CA ASN A 390 -23.47 -7.32 11.27
C ASN A 390 -23.17 -8.19 10.04
N PRO A 391 -22.28 -9.20 10.16
CA PRO A 391 -21.95 -10.06 9.04
C PRO A 391 -23.16 -10.91 8.65
N THR A 392 -23.61 -10.75 7.40
CA THR A 392 -24.70 -11.58 6.85
C THR A 392 -24.21 -12.91 6.29
N GLU A 393 -22.90 -13.01 6.00
CA GLU A 393 -22.27 -14.18 5.39
C GLU A 393 -21.01 -14.58 6.18
N PRO A 394 -20.64 -15.88 6.22
CA PRO A 394 -19.54 -16.37 7.06
C PRO A 394 -18.19 -15.70 6.83
N TYR A 395 -17.89 -15.30 5.59
CA TYR A 395 -16.61 -14.67 5.23
C TYR A 395 -16.65 -13.14 5.21
N ALA A 396 -17.84 -12.52 5.32
CA ALA A 396 -18.01 -11.07 5.14
C ALA A 396 -17.18 -10.25 6.14
N ALA A 397 -17.19 -10.64 7.43
CA ALA A 397 -16.45 -9.92 8.46
C ALA A 397 -14.93 -9.96 8.22
N GLN A 398 -14.38 -11.11 7.81
CA GLN A 398 -12.96 -11.26 7.54
C GLN A 398 -12.53 -10.43 6.32
N ALA A 399 -13.32 -10.49 5.23
CA ALA A 399 -13.07 -9.67 4.05
C ALA A 399 -13.15 -8.17 4.37
N ALA A 400 -14.16 -7.75 5.13
CA ALA A 400 -14.35 -6.37 5.54
C ALA A 400 -13.21 -5.85 6.45
N ALA A 401 -12.75 -6.67 7.40
CA ALA A 401 -11.57 -6.36 8.21
C ALA A 401 -10.33 -6.10 7.34
N HIS A 402 -10.10 -6.94 6.31
CA HIS A 402 -8.97 -6.74 5.41
C HIS A 402 -9.12 -5.47 4.55
N VAL A 403 -10.33 -5.17 4.07
CA VAL A 403 -10.62 -3.93 3.35
C VAL A 403 -10.29 -2.70 4.21
N LEU A 404 -10.65 -2.72 5.49
CA LEU A 404 -10.44 -1.59 6.40
C LEU A 404 -8.96 -1.27 6.65
N ILE A 405 -8.06 -2.27 6.61
CA ILE A 405 -6.60 -2.04 6.72
C ILE A 405 -6.09 -1.05 5.67
N TYR A 406 -6.73 -1.02 4.49
CA TYR A 406 -6.33 -0.16 3.36
C TYR A 406 -7.19 1.10 3.23
N LEU A 407 -8.50 0.98 3.45
CA LEU A 407 -9.47 2.02 3.10
C LEU A 407 -9.87 2.89 4.28
N ALA A 408 -9.75 2.43 5.53
CA ALA A 408 -10.17 3.21 6.69
C ALA A 408 -9.41 4.54 6.77
N ARG A 409 -10.09 5.55 7.30
CA ARG A 409 -9.59 6.90 7.56
C ARG A 409 -9.94 7.33 8.99
N PRO A 410 -9.44 8.47 9.49
CA PRO A 410 -9.76 8.93 10.84
C PRO A 410 -11.28 9.05 11.09
N GLU A 411 -12.08 9.29 10.07
CA GLU A 411 -13.54 9.37 10.16
C GLU A 411 -14.20 8.04 10.59
N GLN A 412 -13.57 6.90 10.32
CA GLN A 412 -14.07 5.59 10.77
C GLN A 412 -13.57 5.19 12.17
N SER A 413 -12.59 5.91 12.76
CA SER A 413 -11.92 5.47 14.00
C SER A 413 -12.87 5.15 15.15
N ARG A 414 -13.88 5.99 15.38
CA ARG A 414 -14.89 5.76 16.44
C ARG A 414 -15.59 4.41 16.27
N HIS A 415 -16.07 4.12 15.07
CA HIS A 415 -16.76 2.86 14.79
C HIS A 415 -15.82 1.65 14.91
N LEU A 416 -14.53 1.80 14.55
CA LEU A 416 -13.55 0.74 14.70
C LEU A 416 -13.27 0.42 16.18
N VAL A 417 -13.21 1.43 17.06
CA VAL A 417 -13.08 1.24 18.50
C VAL A 417 -14.32 0.54 19.08
N GLU A 418 -15.53 0.95 18.67
CA GLU A 418 -16.77 0.28 19.09
C GLU A 418 -16.80 -1.21 18.68
N LEU A 419 -16.26 -1.54 17.49
CA LEU A 419 -16.14 -2.91 17.00
C LEU A 419 -15.09 -3.74 17.73
N MET A 420 -14.08 -3.14 18.35
CA MET A 420 -13.07 -3.89 19.13
C MET A 420 -13.71 -4.65 20.29
N VAL A 421 -14.79 -4.13 20.87
CA VAL A 421 -15.50 -4.77 21.98
C VAL A 421 -16.20 -6.05 21.54
N THR A 422 -16.82 -6.04 20.36
CA THR A 422 -17.78 -7.07 19.92
C THR A 422 -17.24 -8.03 18.86
N SER A 423 -16.21 -7.63 18.11
CA SER A 423 -15.68 -8.41 16.98
C SER A 423 -14.63 -9.42 17.40
N GLY A 424 -14.63 -10.59 16.76
CA GLY A 424 -13.53 -11.57 16.84
C GLY A 424 -12.30 -11.19 16.00
N ASN A 425 -12.37 -10.14 15.17
CA ASN A 425 -11.28 -9.71 14.28
C ASN A 425 -10.43 -8.57 14.87
N ARG A 426 -10.22 -8.57 16.20
CA ARG A 426 -9.50 -7.51 16.93
C ARG A 426 -8.11 -7.22 16.37
N TYR A 427 -7.39 -8.26 15.94
CA TYR A 427 -6.07 -8.12 15.32
C TYR A 427 -6.10 -7.20 14.08
N SER A 428 -7.02 -7.43 13.14
CA SER A 428 -7.15 -6.61 11.93
C SER A 428 -7.72 -5.22 12.20
N LEU A 429 -8.59 -5.09 13.22
CA LEU A 429 -9.12 -3.80 13.66
C LEU A 429 -8.02 -2.88 14.22
N LEU A 430 -7.10 -3.41 15.02
CA LEU A 430 -5.93 -2.67 15.51
C LEU A 430 -5.05 -2.19 14.35
N GLN A 431 -4.83 -3.03 13.33
CA GLN A 431 -4.12 -2.62 12.13
C GLN A 431 -4.84 -1.52 11.35
N ALA A 432 -6.16 -1.64 11.19
CA ALA A 432 -6.97 -0.63 10.53
C ALA A 432 -6.92 0.73 11.26
N LEU A 433 -7.08 0.74 12.59
CA LEU A 433 -6.95 1.95 13.42
C LEU A 433 -5.56 2.59 13.28
N ALA A 434 -4.52 1.77 13.43
CA ALA A 434 -3.13 2.20 13.31
C ALA A 434 -2.79 2.77 11.93
N ASN A 435 -3.42 2.30 10.86
CA ASN A 435 -3.22 2.84 9.52
C ASN A 435 -4.06 4.09 9.24
N ALA A 436 -5.30 4.12 9.73
CA ALA A 436 -6.30 5.13 9.40
C ALA A 436 -6.00 6.51 10.00
N GLY A 437 -5.51 6.55 11.24
CA GLY A 437 -5.33 7.81 11.98
C GLY A 437 -4.54 7.66 13.28
N GLY A 438 -4.43 6.43 13.78
CA GLY A 438 -3.82 6.11 15.07
C GLY A 438 -4.87 5.49 15.98
N VAL A 439 -4.40 4.70 16.94
CA VAL A 439 -5.22 4.20 18.04
C VAL A 439 -5.44 5.33 19.04
N PRO A 440 -6.69 5.63 19.42
CA PRO A 440 -6.99 6.60 20.48
C PRO A 440 -6.46 6.15 21.85
N ASP A 441 -6.05 7.12 22.68
CA ASP A 441 -5.42 6.89 23.99
C ASP A 441 -6.33 6.13 24.98
N GLU A 442 -7.65 6.17 24.79
CA GLU A 442 -8.61 5.43 25.60
C GLU A 442 -8.61 3.91 25.35
N VAL A 443 -7.95 3.43 24.29
CA VAL A 443 -7.82 2.00 24.01
C VAL A 443 -6.59 1.47 24.75
N ASP A 444 -6.81 0.72 25.82
CA ASP A 444 -5.76 0.07 26.61
C ASP A 444 -5.06 -1.04 25.80
N LEU A 445 -3.96 -0.69 25.13
CA LEU A 445 -3.20 -1.63 24.31
C LEU A 445 -2.40 -2.60 25.19
N ALA A 446 -1.99 -2.17 26.39
CA ALA A 446 -1.31 -3.03 27.35
C ALA A 446 -2.22 -4.18 27.80
N ALA A 447 -3.47 -3.90 28.16
CA ALA A 447 -4.45 -4.92 28.50
C ALA A 447 -4.78 -5.84 27.31
N LEU A 448 -4.85 -5.30 26.08
CA LEU A 448 -5.03 -6.14 24.89
C LEU A 448 -3.84 -7.08 24.64
N ALA A 449 -2.64 -6.70 25.05
CA ALA A 449 -1.44 -7.53 24.90
C ALA A 449 -1.34 -8.66 25.94
N ASP A 450 -2.20 -8.69 26.96
CA ASP A 450 -2.32 -9.84 27.86
C ASP A 450 -2.84 -11.10 27.12
N ASP A 451 -3.53 -10.92 26.00
CA ASP A 451 -3.83 -12.00 25.05
C ASP A 451 -2.63 -12.20 24.09
N PRO A 452 -1.94 -13.35 24.14
CA PRO A 452 -0.80 -13.63 23.26
C PRO A 452 -1.12 -13.54 21.76
N ALA A 453 -2.37 -13.79 21.37
CA ALA A 453 -2.80 -13.68 19.97
C ALA A 453 -2.91 -12.22 19.50
N LEU A 454 -3.10 -11.28 20.43
CA LEU A 454 -3.25 -9.85 20.14
C LEU A 454 -1.98 -9.05 20.44
N ALA A 455 -1.07 -9.54 21.29
CA ALA A 455 0.16 -8.85 21.65
C ALA A 455 0.96 -8.32 20.44
N PRO A 456 1.16 -9.06 19.33
CA PRO A 456 1.85 -8.53 18.15
C PRO A 456 1.12 -7.35 17.48
N ALA A 457 -0.22 -7.39 17.42
CA ALA A 457 -1.00 -6.28 16.88
C ALA A 457 -1.05 -5.09 17.82
N ALA A 458 -1.11 -5.31 19.14
CA ALA A 458 -1.12 -4.24 20.14
C ALA A 458 0.20 -3.45 20.11
N VAL A 459 1.36 -4.12 20.11
CA VAL A 459 2.66 -3.43 20.03
C VAL A 459 2.88 -2.75 18.68
N PHE A 460 2.42 -3.36 17.58
CA PHE A 460 2.42 -2.73 16.26
C PHE A 460 1.57 -1.45 16.26
N ALA A 461 0.36 -1.51 16.82
CA ALA A 461 -0.56 -0.39 16.83
C ALA A 461 -0.06 0.73 17.75
N ALA A 462 0.58 0.38 18.87
CA ALA A 462 1.25 1.33 19.75
C ALA A 462 2.38 2.07 19.03
N GLY A 463 3.25 1.33 18.33
CA GLY A 463 4.35 1.88 17.54
C GLY A 463 3.89 2.81 16.42
N MET A 464 2.97 2.33 15.58
CA MET A 464 2.42 3.11 14.46
C MET A 464 1.71 4.38 14.92
N SER A 465 1.04 4.34 16.07
CA SER A 465 0.24 5.47 16.57
C SER A 465 1.04 6.44 17.45
N ASN A 466 2.28 6.11 17.81
CA ASN A 466 3.02 6.76 18.90
C ASN A 466 2.20 6.76 20.22
N HIS A 467 1.55 5.65 20.52
CA HIS A 467 0.65 5.52 21.66
C HIS A 467 1.44 5.54 22.98
N PRO A 468 0.91 6.09 24.08
CA PRO A 468 1.57 6.12 25.39
C PRO A 468 2.04 4.73 25.87
N ASP A 469 1.25 3.68 25.62
CA ASP A 469 1.58 2.29 25.98
C ASP A 469 2.85 1.75 25.31
N LEU A 470 3.37 2.40 24.26
CA LEU A 470 4.65 2.03 23.68
C LEU A 470 5.78 2.06 24.71
N GLN A 471 5.78 3.06 25.60
CA GLN A 471 6.78 3.16 26.67
C GLN A 471 6.61 2.05 27.71
N TRP A 472 5.36 1.64 27.98
CA TRP A 472 5.07 0.52 28.85
C TRP A 472 5.66 -0.78 28.28
N PHE A 473 5.43 -1.07 26.99
CA PHE A 473 6.01 -2.26 26.34
C PHE A 473 7.55 -2.29 26.37
N GLN A 474 8.20 -1.12 26.30
CA GLN A 474 9.66 -1.00 26.35
C GLN A 474 10.23 -1.28 27.73
N THR A 475 9.54 -0.83 28.79
CA THR A 475 10.12 -0.75 30.13
C THR A 475 9.54 -1.77 31.12
N ASN A 476 8.44 -2.44 30.78
CA ASN A 476 7.82 -3.41 31.67
C ASN A 476 8.76 -4.61 31.94
N PRO A 477 9.15 -4.86 33.21
CA PRO A 477 10.04 -5.97 33.55
C PRO A 477 9.51 -7.36 33.19
N SER A 478 8.18 -7.55 33.15
CA SER A 478 7.58 -8.84 32.76
C SER A 478 7.78 -9.20 31.29
N LEU A 479 8.08 -8.21 30.44
CA LEU A 479 8.36 -8.38 29.02
C LEU A 479 9.87 -8.43 28.72
N ALA A 480 10.73 -8.45 29.74
CA ALA A 480 12.18 -8.41 29.59
C ALA A 480 12.68 -9.54 28.67
N GLY A 481 13.30 -9.18 27.54
CA GLY A 481 13.83 -10.14 26.55
C GLY A 481 12.79 -10.77 25.62
N SER A 482 11.51 -10.41 25.75
CA SER A 482 10.44 -10.89 24.86
C SER A 482 10.51 -10.25 23.47
N GLU A 483 9.89 -10.89 22.48
CA GLU A 483 9.73 -10.31 21.14
C GLU A 483 8.94 -8.99 21.18
N VAL A 484 7.93 -8.89 22.04
CA VAL A 484 7.11 -7.68 22.23
C VAL A 484 7.98 -6.50 22.67
N GLN A 485 8.82 -6.67 23.70
CA GLN A 485 9.73 -5.62 24.14
C GLN A 485 10.76 -5.27 23.05
N CYS A 486 11.30 -6.26 22.33
CA CYS A 486 12.24 -6.00 21.24
C CYS A 486 11.61 -5.12 20.15
N VAL A 487 10.37 -5.41 19.76
CA VAL A 487 9.61 -4.66 18.76
C VAL A 487 9.27 -3.25 19.27
N ALA A 488 8.81 -3.12 20.51
CA ALA A 488 8.53 -1.82 21.12
C ALA A 488 9.79 -0.95 21.17
N THR A 489 10.94 -1.54 21.48
CA THR A 489 12.24 -0.86 21.49
C THR A 489 12.64 -0.41 20.08
N TRP A 490 12.39 -1.24 19.06
CA TRP A 490 12.60 -0.86 17.67
C TRP A 490 11.75 0.35 17.28
N TRP A 491 10.46 0.34 17.59
CA TRP A 491 9.54 1.46 17.35
C TRP A 491 9.99 2.76 18.03
N GLY A 492 10.48 2.67 19.28
CA GLY A 492 11.02 3.84 20.00
C GLY A 492 12.20 4.51 19.31
N ARG A 493 13.00 3.74 18.56
CA ARG A 493 14.14 4.25 17.78
C ARG A 493 13.75 4.67 16.37
N ALA A 494 12.88 3.89 15.70
CA ALA A 494 12.50 4.10 14.32
C ALA A 494 11.50 5.27 14.16
N GLY A 495 10.69 5.54 15.17
CA GLY A 495 9.60 6.52 15.14
C GLY A 495 8.28 5.91 14.68
N SER A 496 7.21 6.69 14.71
CA SER A 496 5.84 6.23 14.44
C SER A 496 5.46 6.24 12.95
N ARG A 497 4.17 6.14 12.62
CA ARG A 497 3.67 6.10 11.24
C ARG A 497 4.09 7.34 10.43
N ILE A 498 4.43 7.10 9.16
CA ILE A 498 4.70 8.13 8.15
C ILE A 498 3.48 8.34 7.26
N THR A 499 3.08 9.60 7.10
CA THR A 499 2.01 10.07 6.20
C THR A 499 2.46 11.30 5.44
N ASP A 500 2.09 11.46 4.17
CA ASP A 500 2.44 12.65 3.36
C ASP A 500 1.32 13.72 3.33
N VAL A 501 0.24 13.53 4.10
CA VAL A 501 -0.76 14.59 4.31
C VAL A 501 -0.07 15.71 5.08
N ALA A 502 -0.29 16.96 4.67
CA ALA A 502 0.11 18.11 5.48
C ALA A 502 -0.47 17.90 6.88
N GLN A 503 0.38 17.62 7.87
CA GLN A 503 -0.04 17.70 9.25
C GLN A 503 -0.63 19.10 9.39
N ALA A 504 -1.94 19.19 9.60
CA ALA A 504 -2.53 20.42 10.10
C ALA A 504 -1.68 20.74 11.32
N SER A 505 -0.95 21.84 11.23
CA SER A 505 0.00 22.29 12.24
C SER A 505 -0.64 22.11 13.61
N GLN A 506 0.06 21.54 14.59
CA GLN A 506 -0.41 21.46 15.97
C GLN A 506 -0.90 22.81 16.54
N SER A 507 -0.60 23.92 15.85
CA SER A 507 -1.17 25.25 16.02
C SER A 507 -2.71 25.31 15.99
N ASP A 508 -3.42 24.50 15.19
CA ASP A 508 -4.90 24.54 15.15
C ASP A 508 -5.54 23.90 16.40
N ARG A 509 -4.84 22.99 17.08
CA ARG A 509 -5.30 22.47 18.40
C ARG A 509 -5.16 23.51 19.52
N LEU A 510 -4.32 24.53 19.37
CA LEU A 510 -4.20 25.61 20.34
C LEU A 510 -5.26 26.71 20.11
N VAL A 511 -5.69 26.93 18.86
CA VAL A 511 -6.74 27.91 18.54
C VAL A 511 -8.11 27.46 19.06
N ASP A 512 -8.43 26.16 19.01
CA ASP A 512 -9.70 25.63 19.55
C ASP A 512 -9.75 25.65 21.09
N VAL A 513 -8.60 25.50 21.76
CA VAL A 513 -8.53 25.59 23.23
C VAL A 513 -8.63 27.04 23.71
N GLU A 514 -8.06 28.01 22.98
CA GLU A 514 -8.20 29.44 23.32
C GLU A 514 -9.57 30.03 22.97
N GLN A 515 -10.26 29.53 21.93
CA GLN A 515 -11.62 29.97 21.60
C GLN A 515 -12.68 29.39 22.56
N GLY A 516 -12.47 28.18 23.09
CA GLY A 516 -13.28 27.63 24.18
C GLY A 516 -13.16 28.44 25.48
N ALA A 517 -11.93 28.82 25.87
CA ALA A 517 -11.67 29.58 27.09
C ALA A 517 -12.17 31.04 27.06
N ARG A 518 -12.38 31.63 25.87
CA ARG A 518 -12.97 32.98 25.73
C ARG A 518 -14.50 32.99 25.81
N SER A 519 -15.16 31.89 25.47
CA SER A 519 -16.64 31.81 25.56
C SER A 519 -17.12 31.66 27.01
N ASP A 520 -16.35 30.98 27.87
CA ASP A 520 -16.70 30.82 29.29
C ASP A 520 -16.48 32.08 30.15
N ARG A 521 -15.73 33.08 29.65
CA ARG A 521 -15.56 34.38 30.34
C ARG A 521 -16.66 35.40 30.03
N LEU A 522 -17.51 35.15 29.04
CA LEU A 522 -18.59 36.06 28.64
C LEU A 522 -19.96 35.72 29.26
N ILE A 523 -20.06 34.64 30.05
CA ILE A 523 -21.31 34.23 30.72
C ILE A 523 -21.35 34.64 32.21
N LEU A 524 -20.28 35.23 32.76
CA LEU A 524 -20.22 35.70 34.16
C LEU A 524 -20.25 37.24 34.32
N ALA A 525 -20.71 37.96 33.31
CA ALA A 525 -20.99 39.39 33.40
C ALA A 525 -22.31 39.70 32.68
N GLY A 526 -23.43 39.42 33.36
CA GLY A 526 -24.79 39.71 32.93
C GLY A 526 -25.76 39.51 34.07
#